data_AF-A0A6M0S2Q1-F1
#
_entry.id   AF-A0A6M0S2Q1-F1
#
_cell.length_a   1.000
_cell.length_b   1.000
_cell.length_c   1.000
_cell.angle_alpha   90.00
_cell.angle_beta   90.00
_cell.angle_gamma   90.00
#
_symmetry.space_group_name_H-M   'P 1'
#
loop_
_entity.id
_entity.type
_entity.pdbx_description
1 polymer ?
#
loop_
_entity_poly.entity_id
_entity_poly.type
_entity_poly.pdbx_seq_one_letter_code
_entity_poly.pdbx_strand_id
1 'polypeptide(L)'
;MTGPGFALAVGLAFIHAFVSKLNIFSFIPEFRWMSFAGGVSIGYVFLEVFPELSHAQETITHSNIPWVAYVENHVYILALLGLLVFYGLDILALKSRLHNKTKNNQDSTQNPVFWIHIAAFAILNMVVGYLLQELANHTLLQCLLFFAAIALHFYIIDHGLREHHQAPYDKYGRWLLTAAIMVGAIAGRSLHLSEAGILAVWSFLAGSIILNILKRELPDEKQSCFFSFATGTALYTTLLLLV
;
A
#
# COMPACT_ATOMS: atom_id res chain seq x y z
N MET A 1 -6.62 -2.49 -26.76
CA MET A 1 -5.15 -2.42 -26.53
C MET A 1 -4.93 -2.73 -25.06
N THR A 2 -4.04 -3.65 -24.71
CA THR A 2 -3.75 -3.92 -23.29
C THR A 2 -3.16 -2.66 -22.67
N GLY A 3 -3.90 -1.98 -21.78
CA GLY A 3 -3.43 -0.76 -21.11
C GLY A 3 -2.12 -0.98 -20.33
N PRO A 4 -1.40 0.09 -19.96
CA PRO A 4 -0.11 0.00 -19.27
C PRO A 4 -0.20 -0.72 -17.92
N GLY A 5 -1.41 -0.80 -17.33
CA GLY A 5 -1.66 -1.39 -16.01
C GLY A 5 -1.02 -2.74 -15.75
N PHE A 6 -1.03 -3.66 -16.72
CA PHE A 6 -0.38 -4.96 -16.53
C PHE A 6 1.14 -4.89 -16.58
N ALA A 7 1.72 -4.02 -17.40
CA ALA A 7 3.16 -3.80 -17.41
C ALA A 7 3.62 -3.18 -16.07
N LEU A 8 2.83 -2.26 -15.52
CA LEU A 8 3.05 -1.69 -14.19
C LEU A 8 2.95 -2.78 -13.10
N ALA A 9 1.92 -3.63 -13.16
CA ALA A 9 1.75 -4.74 -12.22
C ALA A 9 2.94 -5.71 -12.26
N VAL A 10 3.44 -6.04 -13.45
CA VAL A 10 4.65 -6.86 -13.62
C VAL A 10 5.85 -6.16 -13.00
N GLY A 11 6.05 -4.86 -13.27
CA GLY A 11 7.12 -4.06 -12.67
C GLY A 11 7.08 -4.07 -11.15
N LEU A 12 5.90 -3.88 -10.55
CA LEU A 12 5.72 -3.90 -9.10
C LEU A 12 5.90 -5.31 -8.51
N ALA A 13 5.49 -6.35 -9.22
CA ALA A 13 5.75 -7.73 -8.84
C ALA A 13 7.26 -8.03 -8.82
N PHE A 14 8.02 -7.49 -9.78
CA PHE A 14 9.49 -7.54 -9.76
C PHE A 14 10.08 -6.84 -8.53
N ILE A 15 9.48 -5.74 -8.07
CA ILE A 15 9.92 -5.06 -6.85
C ILE A 15 9.83 -6.01 -5.65
N HIS A 16 8.68 -6.60 -5.40
CA HIS A 16 8.54 -7.58 -4.31
C HIS A 16 9.53 -8.74 -4.42
N ALA A 17 9.68 -9.31 -5.61
CA ALA A 17 10.50 -10.48 -5.81
C ALA A 17 12.00 -10.23 -5.55
N PHE A 18 12.52 -9.05 -5.91
CA PHE A 18 13.97 -8.82 -6.00
C PHE A 18 14.49 -7.62 -5.22
N VAL A 19 13.73 -6.54 -5.08
CA VAL A 19 14.25 -5.27 -4.55
C VAL A 19 14.63 -5.38 -3.08
N SER A 20 13.92 -6.18 -2.29
CA SER A 20 14.26 -6.46 -0.89
C SER A 20 15.65 -7.10 -0.69
N LYS A 21 16.26 -7.66 -1.75
CA LYS A 21 17.63 -8.21 -1.74
C LYS A 21 18.69 -7.26 -2.28
N LEU A 22 18.28 -6.22 -3.01
CA LEU A 22 19.21 -5.30 -3.63
C LEU A 22 19.60 -4.24 -2.59
N ASN A 23 20.89 -4.10 -2.34
CA ASN A 23 21.42 -3.03 -1.50
C ASN A 23 21.53 -1.74 -2.34
N ILE A 24 20.39 -1.28 -2.87
CA ILE A 24 20.31 -0.28 -3.97
C ILE A 24 20.96 1.05 -3.59
N PHE A 25 21.00 1.37 -2.29
CA PHE A 25 21.47 2.66 -1.80
C PHE A 25 22.68 2.54 -0.85
N SER A 26 23.72 1.79 -1.24
CA SER A 26 24.98 1.74 -0.48
C SER A 26 25.66 3.12 -0.32
N PHE A 27 25.27 4.11 -1.12
CA PHE A 27 25.85 5.46 -1.14
C PHE A 27 25.05 6.51 -0.35
N ILE A 28 23.76 6.28 -0.07
CA ILE A 28 22.89 7.23 0.65
C ILE A 28 22.58 6.65 2.03
N PRO A 29 22.76 7.38 3.13
CA PRO A 29 22.38 6.91 4.45
C PRO A 29 20.90 6.51 4.49
N GLU A 30 20.62 5.31 4.99
CA GLU A 30 19.29 4.71 5.02
C GLU A 30 18.23 5.65 5.62
N PHE A 31 18.56 6.30 6.73
CA PHE A 31 17.67 7.25 7.41
C PHE A 31 17.23 8.43 6.52
N ARG A 32 18.10 8.90 5.61
CA ARG A 32 17.77 9.98 4.66
C ARG A 32 16.85 9.48 3.56
N TRP A 33 17.17 8.29 3.02
CA TRP A 33 16.36 7.66 1.99
C TRP A 33 14.96 7.33 2.50
N MET A 34 14.84 6.70 3.67
CA MET A 34 13.55 6.40 4.30
C MET A 34 12.76 7.67 4.61
N SER A 35 13.44 8.74 5.05
CA SER A 35 12.77 10.03 5.26
C SER A 35 12.23 10.63 3.97
N PHE A 36 13.02 10.63 2.90
CA PHE A 36 12.57 11.08 1.58
C PHE A 36 11.37 10.27 1.09
N ALA A 37 11.45 8.95 1.25
CA ALA A 37 10.40 8.03 0.85
C ALA A 37 9.08 8.26 1.62
N GLY A 38 9.17 8.40 2.95
CA GLY A 38 8.01 8.79 3.78
C GLY A 38 7.43 10.15 3.39
N GLY A 39 8.27 11.10 2.94
CA GLY A 39 7.83 12.40 2.43
C GLY A 39 7.00 12.29 1.15
N VAL A 40 7.44 11.44 0.21
CA VAL A 40 6.69 11.10 -1.01
C VAL A 40 5.36 10.44 -0.65
N SER A 41 5.37 9.45 0.24
CA SER A 41 4.17 8.75 0.71
C SER A 41 3.13 9.69 1.32
N ILE A 42 3.55 10.68 2.12
CA ILE A 42 2.63 11.70 2.65
C ILE A 42 2.08 12.60 1.55
N GLY A 43 2.91 13.01 0.58
CA GLY A 43 2.44 13.74 -0.60
C GLY A 43 1.34 12.97 -1.33
N TYR A 44 1.54 11.66 -1.55
CA TYR A 44 0.55 10.77 -2.15
C TYR A 44 -0.77 10.71 -1.36
N VAL A 45 -0.72 10.62 -0.03
CA VAL A 45 -1.96 10.64 0.79
C VAL A 45 -2.78 11.92 0.52
N PHE A 46 -2.11 13.07 0.52
CA PHE A 46 -2.82 14.34 0.44
C PHE A 46 -3.27 14.71 -0.97
N LEU A 47 -2.53 14.32 -2.00
CA LEU A 47 -2.79 14.74 -3.38
C LEU A 47 -3.46 13.69 -4.25
N GLU A 48 -3.43 12.42 -3.84
CA GLU A 48 -4.09 11.32 -4.57
C GLU A 48 -5.17 10.68 -3.70
N VAL A 49 -4.83 10.25 -2.48
CA VAL A 49 -5.78 9.48 -1.64
C VAL A 49 -6.93 10.35 -1.10
N PHE A 50 -6.70 11.54 -0.59
CA PHE A 50 -7.83 12.36 -0.12
C PHE A 50 -8.73 12.88 -1.25
N PRO A 51 -8.18 13.39 -2.37
CA PRO A 51 -9.01 13.84 -3.49
C PRO A 51 -9.85 12.72 -4.08
N GLU A 52 -9.28 11.52 -4.26
CA GLU A 52 -10.00 10.38 -4.80
C GLU A 52 -11.09 9.86 -3.84
N LEU A 53 -10.90 9.96 -2.50
CA LEU A 53 -11.97 9.71 -1.53
C LEU A 53 -13.13 10.70 -1.69
N SER A 54 -12.82 11.97 -1.94
CA SER A 54 -13.85 12.98 -2.19
C SER A 54 -14.60 12.70 -3.49
N HIS A 55 -13.87 12.37 -4.56
CA HIS A 55 -14.45 12.02 -5.86
C HIS A 55 -15.33 10.77 -5.79
N ALA A 56 -14.86 9.73 -5.07
CA ALA A 56 -15.61 8.52 -4.83
C ALA A 56 -16.93 8.81 -4.08
N GLN A 57 -16.89 9.68 -3.06
CA GLN A 57 -18.07 10.06 -2.29
C GLN A 57 -19.10 10.79 -3.17
N GLU A 58 -18.65 11.73 -4.00
CA GLU A 58 -19.52 12.47 -4.93
C GLU A 58 -20.17 11.50 -5.95
N THR A 59 -19.37 10.65 -6.57
CA THR A 59 -19.83 9.67 -7.57
C THR A 59 -20.86 8.69 -6.99
N ILE A 60 -20.60 8.17 -5.79
CA ILE A 60 -21.52 7.25 -5.10
C ILE A 60 -22.80 7.96 -4.64
N THR A 61 -22.71 9.22 -4.19
CA THR A 61 -23.89 10.00 -3.76
C THR A 61 -24.83 10.31 -4.93
N HIS A 62 -24.28 10.54 -6.12
CA HIS A 62 -25.05 10.72 -7.35
C HIS A 62 -25.57 9.42 -7.96
N SER A 63 -25.12 8.26 -7.48
CA SER A 63 -25.67 6.98 -7.89
C SER A 63 -27.03 6.75 -7.22
N ASN A 64 -28.06 6.43 -8.01
CA ASN A 64 -29.46 6.21 -7.54
C ASN A 64 -29.63 4.92 -6.70
N ILE A 65 -28.71 4.60 -5.80
CA ILE A 65 -28.78 3.41 -4.94
C ILE A 65 -29.54 3.79 -3.64
N PRO A 66 -30.75 3.24 -3.38
CA PRO A 66 -31.64 3.75 -2.33
C PRO A 66 -31.07 3.69 -0.90
N TRP A 67 -30.21 2.72 -0.61
CA TRP A 67 -29.60 2.53 0.71
C TRP A 67 -28.40 3.46 0.92
N VAL A 68 -27.79 3.92 -0.19
CA VAL A 68 -26.65 4.84 -0.23
C VAL A 68 -27.08 6.30 -0.08
N ALA A 69 -28.38 6.60 -0.16
CA ALA A 69 -28.88 7.94 0.14
C ALA A 69 -29.01 8.20 1.65
N TYR A 70 -29.01 7.17 2.50
CA TYR A 70 -29.35 7.31 3.93
C TYR A 70 -28.15 7.63 4.84
N VAL A 71 -26.92 7.41 4.39
CA VAL A 71 -25.70 7.74 5.14
C VAL A 71 -24.89 8.78 4.35
N GLU A 72 -24.80 10.01 4.81
CA GLU A 72 -24.15 11.08 4.01
C GLU A 72 -22.63 10.89 3.79
N ASN A 73 -21.99 9.84 4.33
CA ASN A 73 -20.53 9.64 4.35
C ASN A 73 -20.06 8.18 4.11
N HIS A 74 -20.73 7.42 3.23
CA HIS A 74 -20.41 6.00 2.96
C HIS A 74 -18.92 5.73 2.71
N VAL A 75 -18.28 6.54 1.86
CA VAL A 75 -16.89 6.35 1.44
C VAL A 75 -15.95 6.55 2.62
N TYR A 76 -16.14 7.59 3.41
CA TYR A 76 -15.33 7.86 4.59
C TYR A 76 -15.52 6.82 5.69
N ILE A 77 -16.74 6.31 5.87
CA ILE A 77 -17.01 5.20 6.81
C ILE A 77 -16.30 3.93 6.36
N LEU A 78 -16.29 3.66 5.05
CA LEU A 78 -15.62 2.49 4.50
C LEU A 78 -14.10 2.60 4.61
N ALA A 79 -13.54 3.80 4.40
CA ALA A 79 -12.14 4.08 4.70
C ALA A 79 -11.83 3.90 6.19
N LEU A 80 -12.68 4.42 7.09
CA LEU A 80 -12.53 4.19 8.53
C LEU A 80 -12.56 2.70 8.87
N LEU A 81 -13.46 1.92 8.25
CA LEU A 81 -13.52 0.48 8.43
C LEU A 81 -12.21 -0.19 7.99
N GLY A 82 -11.68 0.18 6.82
CA GLY A 82 -10.39 -0.31 6.32
C GLY A 82 -9.24 0.01 7.27
N LEU A 83 -9.22 1.22 7.83
CA LEU A 83 -8.25 1.61 8.86
C LEU A 83 -8.41 0.75 10.12
N LEU A 84 -9.63 0.60 10.65
CA LEU A 84 -9.90 -0.13 11.89
C LEU A 84 -9.56 -1.62 11.77
N VAL A 85 -9.88 -2.24 10.63
CA VAL A 85 -9.53 -3.64 10.37
C VAL A 85 -8.02 -3.83 10.42
N PHE A 86 -7.26 -3.01 9.69
CA PHE A 86 -5.80 -3.14 9.67
C PHE A 86 -5.15 -2.78 11.00
N TYR A 87 -5.68 -1.79 11.70
CA TYR A 87 -5.24 -1.46 13.05
C TYR A 87 -5.49 -2.62 14.04
N GLY A 88 -6.65 -3.27 13.93
CA GLY A 88 -6.99 -4.45 14.72
C GLY A 88 -6.05 -5.62 14.44
N LEU A 89 -5.77 -5.89 13.16
CA LEU A 89 -4.81 -6.94 12.75
C LEU A 89 -3.42 -6.68 13.32
N ASP A 90 -2.95 -5.44 13.32
CA ASP A 90 -1.67 -5.05 13.93
C ASP A 90 -1.64 -5.30 15.45
N ILE A 91 -2.72 -5.00 16.16
CA ILE A 91 -2.81 -5.25 17.60
C ILE A 91 -2.78 -6.77 17.88
N LEU A 92 -3.52 -7.56 17.11
CA LEU A 92 -3.56 -9.01 17.26
C LEU A 92 -2.17 -9.62 17.02
N ALA A 93 -1.48 -9.15 15.98
CA ALA A 93 -0.09 -9.48 15.69
C ALA A 93 0.84 -9.15 16.87
N LEU A 94 0.75 -7.94 17.44
CA LEU A 94 1.57 -7.54 18.59
C LEU A 94 1.30 -8.39 19.83
N LYS A 95 0.02 -8.64 20.17
CA LYS A 95 -0.36 -9.46 21.32
C LYS A 95 0.11 -10.91 21.18
N SER A 96 -0.03 -11.49 19.98
CA SER A 96 0.44 -12.85 19.70
C SER A 96 1.96 -12.97 19.85
N ARG A 97 2.73 -11.95 19.42
CA ARG A 97 4.19 -11.89 19.62
C ARG A 97 4.56 -11.90 21.11
N LEU A 98 3.89 -11.08 21.92
CA LEU A 98 4.15 -11.00 23.36
C LEU A 98 3.83 -12.33 24.07
N HIS A 99 2.70 -12.95 23.72
CA HIS A 99 2.30 -14.24 24.30
C HIS A 99 3.27 -15.37 23.95
N ASN A 100 3.74 -15.43 22.69
CA ASN A 100 4.72 -16.43 22.26
C ASN A 100 6.08 -16.25 22.96
N LYS A 101 6.55 -15.01 23.16
CA LYS A 101 7.81 -14.72 23.85
C LYS A 101 7.80 -15.18 25.31
N THR A 102 6.63 -15.18 25.97
CA THR A 102 6.49 -15.64 27.36
C THR A 102 6.40 -17.17 27.50
N LYS A 103 6.09 -17.89 26.42
CA LYS A 103 5.69 -19.31 26.49
C LYS A 103 6.68 -20.27 25.83
N ASN A 104 7.55 -19.80 24.92
CA ASN A 104 8.44 -20.68 24.17
C ASN A 104 9.89 -20.16 24.16
N ASN A 105 10.75 -20.84 24.93
CA ASN A 105 12.21 -20.68 24.90
C ASN A 105 12.85 -21.68 23.90
N GLN A 106 12.07 -22.17 22.94
CA GLN A 106 12.50 -23.14 21.92
C GLN A 106 12.08 -22.73 20.51
N ASP A 107 13.04 -22.91 19.63
CA ASP A 107 13.17 -22.47 18.26
C ASP A 107 12.27 -23.28 17.30
N SER A 108 11.84 -22.63 16.22
CA SER A 108 11.11 -23.20 15.08
C SER A 108 9.64 -23.64 15.31
N THR A 109 8.72 -22.70 15.06
CA THR A 109 7.48 -22.94 14.29
C THR A 109 6.96 -21.58 13.87
N GLN A 110 6.67 -21.41 12.58
CA GLN A 110 6.45 -20.14 11.92
C GLN A 110 5.50 -19.22 12.70
N ASN A 111 5.97 -18.00 13.01
CA ASN A 111 5.28 -17.05 13.85
C ASN A 111 3.89 -16.74 13.24
N PRO A 112 2.75 -17.08 13.88
CA PRO A 112 1.42 -16.80 13.34
C PRO A 112 1.21 -15.31 13.02
N VAL A 113 1.94 -14.43 13.72
CA VAL A 113 2.04 -12.99 13.45
C VAL A 113 2.51 -12.67 12.04
N PHE A 114 3.52 -13.41 11.54
CA PHE A 114 4.03 -13.22 10.18
C PHE A 114 2.93 -13.49 9.15
N TRP A 115 2.19 -14.58 9.31
CA TRP A 115 1.12 -14.96 8.38
C TRP A 115 -0.04 -13.96 8.39
N ILE A 116 -0.40 -13.41 9.55
CA ILE A 116 -1.43 -12.37 9.66
C ILE A 116 -0.99 -11.11 8.89
N HIS A 117 0.23 -10.61 9.13
CA HIS A 117 0.74 -9.43 8.43
C HIS A 117 0.83 -9.68 6.91
N ILE A 118 1.43 -10.80 6.50
CA ILE A 118 1.62 -11.12 5.08
C ILE A 118 0.29 -11.32 4.36
N ALA A 119 -0.71 -11.93 5.00
CA ALA A 119 -2.04 -12.07 4.41
C ALA A 119 -2.71 -10.70 4.21
N ALA A 120 -2.62 -9.80 5.20
CA ALA A 120 -3.16 -8.46 5.10
C ALA A 120 -2.52 -7.66 3.94
N PHE A 121 -1.19 -7.68 3.85
CA PHE A 121 -0.46 -7.05 2.75
C PHE A 121 -0.73 -7.72 1.40
N ALA A 122 -0.91 -9.05 1.35
CA ALA A 122 -1.28 -9.74 0.12
C ALA A 122 -2.66 -9.29 -0.38
N ILE A 123 -3.65 -9.12 0.50
CA ILE A 123 -4.97 -8.60 0.11
C ILE A 123 -4.85 -7.19 -0.47
N LEU A 124 -4.11 -6.29 0.19
CA LEU A 124 -3.85 -4.93 -0.33
C LEU A 124 -3.23 -4.99 -1.73
N ASN A 125 -2.20 -5.81 -1.89
CA ASN A 125 -1.47 -5.96 -3.15
C ASN A 125 -2.33 -6.54 -4.27
N MET A 126 -3.24 -7.47 -3.95
CA MET A 126 -4.21 -7.99 -4.91
C MET A 126 -5.18 -6.90 -5.35
N VAL A 127 -5.66 -6.07 -4.42
CA VAL A 127 -6.55 -4.95 -4.76
C VAL A 127 -5.81 -3.92 -5.62
N VAL A 128 -4.58 -3.54 -5.26
CA VAL A 128 -3.74 -2.65 -6.08
C VAL A 128 -3.53 -3.23 -7.47
N GLY A 129 -3.22 -4.52 -7.58
CA GLY A 129 -3.08 -5.23 -8.85
C GLY A 129 -4.33 -5.13 -9.74
N TYR A 130 -5.51 -5.28 -9.13
CA TYR A 130 -6.80 -5.11 -9.82
C TYR A 130 -6.97 -3.68 -10.34
N LEU A 131 -6.80 -2.69 -9.46
CA LEU A 131 -7.03 -1.28 -9.77
C LEU A 131 -6.06 -0.72 -10.82
N LEU A 132 -4.86 -1.30 -10.95
CA LEU A 132 -3.90 -0.94 -12.00
C LEU A 132 -4.48 -1.05 -13.41
N GLN A 133 -5.49 -1.90 -13.63
CA GLN A 133 -6.08 -2.04 -14.97
C GLN A 133 -6.96 -0.83 -15.36
N GLU A 134 -7.43 -0.04 -14.38
CA GLU A 134 -8.22 1.17 -14.60
C GLU A 134 -7.37 2.38 -15.05
N LEU A 135 -6.04 2.29 -14.96
CA LEU A 135 -5.13 3.35 -15.38
C LEU A 135 -5.05 3.55 -16.92
N ALA A 136 -5.82 2.81 -17.70
CA ALA A 136 -5.73 2.82 -19.17
C ALA A 136 -5.95 4.20 -19.82
N ASN A 137 -6.66 5.11 -19.14
CA ASN A 137 -6.99 6.45 -19.64
C ASN A 137 -6.00 7.54 -19.20
N HIS A 138 -4.99 7.21 -18.39
CA HIS A 138 -4.04 8.18 -17.85
C HIS A 138 -2.89 8.46 -18.82
N THR A 139 -2.26 9.63 -18.67
CA THR A 139 -1.04 9.97 -19.42
C THR A 139 0.13 9.07 -19.00
N LEU A 140 1.15 8.94 -19.85
CA LEU A 140 2.35 8.16 -19.52
C LEU A 140 3.03 8.69 -18.26
N LEU A 141 3.07 10.02 -18.07
CA LEU A 141 3.68 10.64 -16.91
C LEU A 141 2.90 10.33 -15.62
N GLN A 142 1.56 10.42 -15.64
CA GLN A 142 0.70 9.97 -14.53
C GLN A 142 0.96 8.50 -14.17
N CYS A 143 1.02 7.63 -15.18
CA CYS A 143 1.32 6.21 -14.97
C CYS A 143 2.70 5.99 -14.31
N LEU A 144 3.71 6.75 -14.73
CA LEU A 144 5.06 6.66 -14.16
C LEU A 144 5.14 7.21 -12.73
N LEU A 145 4.46 8.32 -12.44
CA LEU A 145 4.40 8.88 -11.09
C LEU A 145 3.64 7.96 -10.13
N PHE A 146 2.52 7.40 -10.57
CA PHE A 146 1.77 6.40 -9.82
C PHE A 146 2.63 5.16 -9.54
N PHE A 147 3.30 4.63 -10.58
CA PHE A 147 4.22 3.51 -10.43
C PHE A 147 5.34 3.83 -9.45
N ALA A 148 5.96 5.00 -9.54
CA ALA A 148 7.05 5.39 -8.65
C ALA A 148 6.60 5.50 -7.19
N ALA A 149 5.42 6.07 -6.93
CA ALA A 149 4.85 6.16 -5.59
C ALA A 149 4.56 4.78 -5.00
N ILE A 150 3.87 3.90 -5.75
CA ILE A 150 3.53 2.55 -5.28
C ILE A 150 4.78 1.66 -5.17
N ALA A 151 5.74 1.79 -6.07
CA ALA A 151 7.04 1.13 -5.98
C ALA A 151 7.76 1.49 -4.67
N LEU A 152 7.70 2.76 -4.29
CA LEU A 152 8.31 3.25 -3.05
C LEU A 152 7.55 2.75 -1.82
N HIS A 153 6.21 2.76 -1.83
CA HIS A 153 5.40 2.11 -0.80
C HIS A 153 5.83 0.65 -0.59
N PHE A 154 5.93 -0.12 -1.67
CA PHE A 154 6.31 -1.53 -1.60
C PHE A 154 7.73 -1.71 -1.09
N TYR A 155 8.67 -0.86 -1.51
CA TYR A 155 10.03 -0.86 -0.98
C TYR A 155 10.06 -0.70 0.55
N ILE A 156 9.38 0.32 1.08
CA ILE A 156 9.38 0.59 2.53
C ILE A 156 8.70 -0.56 3.29
N ILE A 157 7.55 -1.04 2.79
CA ILE A 157 6.81 -2.16 3.38
C ILE A 157 7.66 -3.44 3.40
N ASP A 158 8.29 -3.77 2.28
CA ASP A 158 9.12 -4.97 2.14
C ASP A 158 10.34 -4.91 3.04
N HIS A 159 10.99 -3.74 3.13
CA HIS A 159 12.10 -3.51 4.04
C HIS A 159 11.67 -3.75 5.49
N GLY A 160 10.55 -3.16 5.91
CA GLY A 160 10.01 -3.34 7.26
C GLY A 160 9.61 -4.79 7.56
N LEU A 161 8.97 -5.48 6.61
CA LEU A 161 8.60 -6.89 6.76
C LEU A 161 9.83 -7.80 6.85
N ARG A 162 10.87 -7.53 6.05
CA ARG A 162 12.12 -8.29 6.07
C ARG A 162 12.91 -8.06 7.36
N GLU A 163 12.96 -6.84 7.88
CA GLU A 163 13.62 -6.55 9.15
C GLU A 163 12.97 -7.30 10.32
N HIS A 164 11.63 -7.35 10.34
CA HIS A 164 10.87 -7.99 11.43
C HIS A 164 10.78 -9.52 11.33
N HIS A 165 10.84 -10.08 10.12
CA HIS A 165 10.54 -11.49 9.86
C HIS A 165 11.62 -12.25 9.08
N GLN A 166 12.70 -11.59 8.64
CA GLN A 166 13.91 -12.15 8.02
C GLN A 166 13.67 -13.37 7.12
N ALA A 167 14.05 -14.58 7.56
CA ALA A 167 14.03 -15.80 6.75
C ALA A 167 12.64 -16.22 6.24
N PRO A 168 11.56 -16.22 7.06
CA PRO A 168 10.19 -16.39 6.57
C PRO A 168 9.79 -15.46 5.41
N TYR A 169 10.17 -14.18 5.48
CA TYR A 169 9.86 -13.22 4.42
C TYR A 169 10.61 -13.55 3.13
N ASP A 170 11.93 -13.80 3.23
CA ASP A 170 12.78 -14.13 2.07
C ASP A 170 12.38 -15.46 1.40
N LYS A 171 11.83 -16.41 2.16
CA LYS A 171 11.42 -17.73 1.66
C LYS A 171 10.00 -17.75 1.10
N TYR A 172 9.05 -17.09 1.76
CA TYR A 172 7.62 -17.18 1.41
C TYR A 172 6.97 -15.82 1.17
N GLY A 173 7.21 -14.85 2.05
CA GLY A 173 6.51 -13.56 2.05
C GLY A 173 6.58 -12.84 0.70
N ARG A 174 7.79 -12.60 0.18
CA ARG A 174 7.96 -11.89 -1.09
C ARG A 174 7.26 -12.54 -2.28
N TRP A 175 7.26 -13.88 -2.34
CA TRP A 175 6.61 -14.62 -3.42
C TRP A 175 5.09 -14.58 -3.30
N LEU A 176 4.56 -14.56 -2.08
CA LEU A 176 3.13 -14.37 -1.85
C LEU A 176 2.69 -12.97 -2.29
N LEU A 177 3.45 -11.92 -1.94
CA LEU A 177 3.13 -10.54 -2.37
C LEU A 177 3.23 -10.37 -3.88
N THR A 178 4.27 -10.94 -4.49
CA THR A 178 4.43 -11.02 -5.96
C THR A 178 3.21 -11.69 -6.61
N ALA A 179 2.82 -12.86 -6.10
CA ALA A 179 1.66 -13.59 -6.61
C ALA A 179 0.36 -12.80 -6.42
N ALA A 180 0.19 -12.12 -5.28
CA ALA A 180 -1.00 -11.35 -4.98
C ALA A 180 -1.23 -10.22 -6.00
N ILE A 181 -0.20 -9.42 -6.32
CA ILE A 181 -0.28 -8.38 -7.35
C ILE A 181 -0.70 -8.98 -8.70
N MET A 182 -0.06 -10.08 -9.10
CA MET A 182 -0.34 -10.70 -10.40
C MET A 182 -1.75 -11.29 -10.47
N VAL A 183 -2.22 -11.93 -9.40
CA VAL A 183 -3.60 -12.42 -9.29
C VAL A 183 -4.57 -11.25 -9.39
N GLY A 184 -4.29 -10.15 -8.69
CA GLY A 184 -5.07 -8.91 -8.80
C GLY A 184 -5.14 -8.38 -10.23
N ALA A 185 -4.01 -8.27 -10.90
CA ALA A 185 -3.93 -7.76 -12.27
C ALA A 185 -4.64 -8.66 -13.30
N ILE A 186 -4.59 -9.98 -13.11
CA ILE A 186 -5.34 -10.93 -13.95
C ILE A 186 -6.84 -10.81 -13.65
N ALA A 187 -7.22 -10.69 -12.38
CA ALA A 187 -8.60 -10.50 -11.96
C ALA A 187 -9.17 -9.19 -12.55
N GLY A 188 -8.44 -8.08 -12.52
CA GLY A 188 -8.87 -6.80 -13.09
C GLY A 188 -9.07 -6.80 -14.61
N ARG A 189 -8.54 -7.82 -15.32
CA ARG A 189 -8.81 -8.02 -16.74
C ARG A 189 -10.02 -8.92 -17.02
N SER A 190 -10.37 -9.75 -16.06
CA SER A 190 -11.33 -10.85 -16.24
C SER A 190 -12.66 -10.57 -15.54
N LEU A 191 -12.61 -9.88 -14.40
CA LEU A 191 -13.74 -9.47 -13.59
C LEU A 191 -13.98 -7.98 -13.79
N HIS A 192 -15.20 -7.64 -14.16
CA HIS A 192 -15.64 -6.26 -14.29
C HIS A 192 -16.52 -5.94 -13.08
N LEU A 193 -15.94 -5.31 -12.06
CA LEU A 193 -16.72 -4.77 -10.96
C LEU A 193 -17.53 -3.56 -11.44
N SER A 194 -18.69 -3.32 -10.82
CA SER A 194 -19.39 -2.07 -11.03
C SER A 194 -18.54 -0.91 -10.51
N GLU A 195 -18.73 0.28 -11.08
CA GLU A 195 -18.05 1.51 -10.66
C GLU A 195 -18.17 1.74 -9.14
N ALA A 196 -19.39 1.58 -8.59
CA ALA A 196 -19.62 1.65 -7.15
C ALA A 196 -18.84 0.58 -6.36
N GLY A 197 -18.67 -0.62 -6.91
CA GLY A 197 -17.86 -1.68 -6.31
C GLY A 197 -16.37 -1.34 -6.28
N ILE A 198 -15.85 -0.76 -7.37
CA ILE A 198 -14.46 -0.29 -7.46
C ILE A 198 -14.22 0.81 -6.43
N LEU A 199 -15.09 1.83 -6.40
CA LEU A 199 -14.99 2.94 -5.46
C LEU A 199 -15.12 2.46 -4.01
N ALA A 200 -15.96 1.47 -3.72
CA ALA A 200 -16.07 0.89 -2.39
C ALA A 200 -14.77 0.17 -1.97
N VAL A 201 -14.23 -0.69 -2.83
CA VAL A 201 -12.97 -1.40 -2.58
C VAL A 201 -11.81 -0.41 -2.40
N TRP A 202 -11.75 0.61 -3.25
CA TRP A 202 -10.76 1.66 -3.18
C TRP A 202 -10.90 2.48 -1.90
N SER A 203 -12.12 2.82 -1.46
CA SER A 203 -12.36 3.56 -0.22
C SER A 203 -11.87 2.79 1.01
N PHE A 204 -12.16 1.49 1.08
CA PHE A 204 -11.63 0.61 2.12
C PHE A 204 -10.10 0.59 2.09
N LEU A 205 -9.51 0.44 0.89
CA LEU A 205 -8.07 0.43 0.68
C LEU A 205 -7.40 1.74 1.15
N ALA A 206 -7.99 2.89 0.82
CA ALA A 206 -7.48 4.21 1.15
C ALA A 206 -7.27 4.36 2.66
N GLY A 207 -8.23 3.93 3.49
CA GLY A 207 -8.07 3.97 4.94
C GLY A 207 -6.94 3.07 5.47
N SER A 208 -6.77 1.88 4.89
CA SER A 208 -5.66 0.98 5.21
C SER A 208 -4.31 1.57 4.78
N ILE A 209 -4.24 2.21 3.62
CA ILE A 209 -3.05 2.92 3.10
C ILE A 209 -2.68 4.07 4.03
N ILE A 210 -3.64 4.92 4.42
CA ILE A 210 -3.41 6.05 5.32
C ILE A 210 -2.79 5.57 6.64
N LEU A 211 -3.35 4.51 7.24
CA LEU A 211 -2.79 3.92 8.45
C LEU A 211 -1.37 3.42 8.22
N ASN A 212 -1.14 2.69 7.13
CA ASN A 212 0.15 2.11 6.83
C ASN A 212 1.23 3.18 6.68
N ILE A 213 0.92 4.25 5.96
CA ILE A 213 1.83 5.36 5.73
C ILE A 213 2.16 6.05 7.05
N LEU A 214 1.13 6.47 7.81
CA LEU A 214 1.32 7.19 9.06
C LEU A 214 2.04 6.36 10.14
N LYS A 215 1.86 5.03 10.12
CA LYS A 215 2.40 4.15 11.16
C LYS A 215 3.73 3.49 10.80
N ARG A 216 3.96 3.19 9.53
CA ARG A 216 5.10 2.35 9.10
C ARG A 216 6.06 3.03 8.13
N GLU A 217 5.61 4.05 7.40
CA GLU A 217 6.44 4.67 6.36
C GLU A 217 7.02 6.01 6.79
N LEU A 218 6.41 6.65 7.78
CA LEU A 218 7.02 7.78 8.45
C LEU A 218 8.25 7.31 9.24
N PRO A 219 9.40 7.98 9.08
CA PRO A 219 10.60 7.64 9.84
C PRO A 219 10.38 7.90 11.34
N ASP A 220 10.86 7.00 12.19
CA ASP A 220 10.89 7.20 13.63
C ASP A 220 11.62 8.51 13.98
N GLU A 221 11.19 9.18 15.06
CA GLU A 221 11.74 10.48 15.49
C GLU A 221 13.28 10.47 15.62
N LYS A 222 13.85 9.32 16.00
CA LYS A 222 15.29 9.15 16.23
C LYS A 222 16.10 8.89 14.96
N GLN A 223 15.45 8.56 13.85
CA GLN A 223 16.06 8.23 12.55
C GLN A 223 15.47 9.08 11.42
N SER A 224 14.93 10.25 11.74
CA SER A 224 14.31 11.14 10.77
C SER A 224 15.27 12.23 10.29
N CYS A 225 15.22 12.54 8.99
CA CYS A 225 15.84 13.70 8.39
C CYS A 225 14.76 14.57 7.76
N PHE A 226 14.32 15.61 8.48
CA PHE A 226 13.25 16.50 8.05
C PHE A 226 13.51 17.11 6.66
N PHE A 227 14.74 17.51 6.34
CA PHE A 227 15.05 18.05 5.02
C PHE A 227 14.86 17.03 3.90
N SER A 228 15.24 15.77 4.12
CA SER A 228 15.02 14.72 3.11
C SER A 228 13.52 14.45 2.94
N PHE A 229 12.78 14.40 4.04
CA PHE A 229 11.33 14.28 4.04
C PHE A 229 10.65 15.42 3.29
N ALA A 230 10.93 16.67 3.66
CA ALA A 230 10.36 17.85 3.01
C ALA A 230 10.71 17.92 1.52
N THR A 231 11.92 17.51 1.14
CA THR A 231 12.33 17.43 -0.28
C THR A 231 11.52 16.37 -1.03
N GLY A 232 11.32 15.19 -0.44
CA GLY A 232 10.49 14.13 -1.01
C GLY A 232 9.05 14.58 -1.23
N THR A 233 8.44 15.19 -0.22
CA THR A 233 7.10 15.76 -0.32
C THR A 233 7.03 16.85 -1.39
N ALA A 234 7.92 17.84 -1.35
CA ALA A 234 7.91 18.95 -2.30
C ALA A 234 8.12 18.50 -3.74
N LEU A 235 9.06 17.56 -3.97
CA LEU A 235 9.32 17.01 -5.29
C LEU A 235 8.11 16.27 -5.83
N TYR A 236 7.55 15.34 -5.05
CA TYR A 236 6.41 14.53 -5.50
C TYR A 236 5.19 15.42 -5.78
N THR A 237 4.89 16.36 -4.88
CA THR A 237 3.82 17.35 -5.07
C THR A 237 4.03 18.19 -6.32
N THR A 238 5.24 18.71 -6.55
CA THR A 238 5.53 19.52 -7.73
C THR A 238 5.36 18.70 -9.00
N LEU A 239 5.82 17.45 -9.01
CA LEU A 239 5.66 16.57 -10.16
C LEU A 239 4.19 16.27 -10.47
N LEU A 240 3.35 16.02 -9.45
CA LEU A 240 1.93 15.80 -9.63
C LEU A 240 1.21 17.04 -10.18
N LEU A 241 1.54 18.24 -9.68
CA LEU A 241 0.92 19.49 -10.15
C LEU A 241 1.28 19.89 -11.59
N LEU A 242 2.28 19.22 -12.18
CA LEU A 242 2.70 19.47 -13.56
C LEU A 242 2.01 18.57 -14.59
N VAL A 243 1.18 17.61 -14.16
CA VAL A 243 0.45 16.67 -15.04
C VAL A 243 -1.03 16.96 -15.07
#